data_AF-A0A2V6KSN8-F1
#
_entry.id   AF-A0A2V6KSN8-F1
#
_cell.length_a   1.000
_cell.length_b   1.000
_cell.length_c   1.000
_cell.angle_alpha   90.00
_cell.angle_beta   90.00
_cell.angle_gamma   90.00
#
_symmetry.space_group_name_H-M   'P 1'
#
loop_
_entity.id
_entity.type
_entity.pdbx_description
1 polymer ?
#
loop_
_entity_poly.entity_id
_entity_poly.type
_entity_poly.pdbx_seq_one_letter_code
_entity_poly.pdbx_strand_id
1 'polypeptide(L)'
;MTDHVDAFTKQICEVIVGKNQAVKLAVSCLLARGHLLIEDIPGVGKTTLSQALARSLALAFQRIQFTSDLLPADILGNSIFDQGKQRFVFHRGPLFSQ
;
A
#
# COMPACT_ATOMS: atom_id res chain seq x y z
N MET A 1 13.21 -16.46 15.17
CA MET A 1 12.99 -15.31 14.27
C MET A 1 12.55 -15.78 12.90
N THR A 2 13.33 -16.67 12.26
CA THR A 2 13.00 -17.26 10.95
C THR A 2 11.65 -17.98 10.94
N ASP A 3 11.33 -18.71 12.02
CA ASP A 3 10.06 -19.46 12.11
C ASP A 3 8.81 -18.56 12.02
N HIS A 4 8.87 -17.36 12.58
CA HIS A 4 7.75 -16.40 12.50
C HIS A 4 7.62 -15.82 11.09
N VAL A 5 8.73 -15.55 10.41
CA VAL A 5 8.72 -15.06 9.03
C VAL A 5 8.20 -16.15 8.08
N ASP A 6 8.58 -17.40 8.30
CA ASP A 6 8.09 -18.53 7.53
C ASP A 6 6.60 -18.79 7.76
N ALA A 7 6.14 -18.72 9.02
CA ALA A 7 4.72 -18.82 9.35
C ALA A 7 3.90 -17.69 8.72
N PHE A 8 4.38 -16.45 8.82
CA PHE A 8 3.77 -15.29 8.18
C PHE A 8 3.70 -15.45 6.65
N THR A 9 4.80 -15.86 6.02
CA THR A 9 4.86 -16.08 4.57
C THR A 9 3.85 -17.16 4.14
N LYS A 10 3.73 -18.26 4.91
CA LYS A 10 2.74 -19.31 4.65
C LYS A 10 1.31 -18.79 4.71
N GLN A 11 0.98 -17.97 5.72
CA GLN A 11 -0.34 -17.34 5.84
C GLN A 11 -0.68 -16.47 4.60
N ILE A 12 0.29 -15.72 4.06
CA ILE A 12 0.06 -14.93 2.84
C ILE A 12 -0.14 -15.83 1.62
N CYS A 13 0.57 -16.96 1.53
CA CYS A 13 0.40 -17.94 0.45
C CYS A 13 -0.97 -18.64 0.45
N GLU A 14 -1.68 -18.68 1.57
CA GLU A 14 -3.07 -19.17 1.61
C GLU A 14 -4.03 -18.24 0.86
N VAL A 15 -3.73 -16.93 0.82
CA VAL A 15 -4.51 -15.93 0.08
C VAL A 15 -4.02 -15.79 -1.37
N ILE A 16 -2.70 -15.83 -1.57
CA ILE A 16 -2.05 -15.66 -2.88
C ILE A 16 -1.55 -17.01 -3.39
N VAL A 17 -2.45 -17.74 -4.04
CA VAL A 17 -2.19 -19.11 -4.52
C VAL A 17 -1.21 -19.12 -5.69
N GLY A 18 -0.26 -20.06 -5.68
CA GLY A 18 0.63 -20.35 -6.80
C GLY A 18 1.77 -19.34 -7.02
N LYS A 19 1.92 -18.31 -6.16
CA LYS A 19 2.96 -17.27 -6.30
C LYS A 19 3.92 -17.18 -5.13
N ASN A 20 4.38 -18.35 -4.63
CA ASN A 20 5.25 -18.46 -3.45
C ASN A 20 6.49 -17.55 -3.51
N GLN A 21 7.16 -17.48 -4.67
CA GLN A 21 8.36 -16.65 -4.81
C GLN A 21 8.04 -15.15 -4.74
N ALA A 22 6.96 -14.70 -5.39
CA ALA A 22 6.54 -13.29 -5.33
C ALA A 22 6.12 -12.89 -3.92
N VAL A 23 5.42 -13.77 -3.20
CA VAL A 23 5.05 -13.56 -1.79
C VAL A 23 6.30 -13.41 -0.93
N LYS A 24 7.30 -14.31 -1.06
CA LYS A 24 8.56 -14.21 -0.32
C LYS A 24 9.29 -12.88 -0.58
N LEU A 25 9.39 -12.46 -1.84
CA LEU A 25 10.01 -11.18 -2.19
C LEU A 25 9.25 -9.98 -1.60
N ALA A 26 7.92 -10.01 -1.62
CA ALA A 26 7.10 -8.96 -1.05
C ALA A 26 7.24 -8.86 0.48
N VAL A 27 7.27 -10.00 1.18
CA VAL A 27 7.53 -10.08 2.63
C VAL A 27 8.92 -9.53 2.94
N SER A 28 9.96 -9.99 2.23
CA SER A 28 11.32 -9.48 2.42
C SER A 28 11.43 -7.98 2.19
N CYS A 29 10.80 -7.45 1.14
CA CYS A 29 10.76 -6.02 0.85
C CYS A 29 10.09 -5.24 1.98
N LEU A 30 8.96 -5.72 2.49
CA LEU A 30 8.23 -5.07 3.58
C LEU A 30 9.06 -5.00 4.86
N LEU A 31 9.70 -6.11 5.24
CA LEU A 31 10.57 -6.18 6.43
C LEU A 31 11.82 -5.30 6.28
N ALA A 32 12.34 -5.17 5.07
CA ALA A 32 13.45 -4.26 4.75
C ALA A 32 13.01 -2.78 4.62
N ARG A 33 11.71 -2.47 4.78
CA ARG A 33 11.12 -1.14 4.58
C ARG A 33 11.35 -0.58 3.16
N GLY A 34 11.42 -1.46 2.17
CA GLY A 34 11.58 -1.10 0.77
C GLY A 34 10.27 -0.78 0.06
N HIS A 35 10.37 -0.39 -1.21
CA HIS A 35 9.24 -0.18 -2.11
C HIS A 35 9.17 -1.29 -3.16
N LEU A 36 7.97 -1.85 -3.36
CA LEU A 36 7.75 -2.98 -4.25
C LEU A 36 7.03 -2.53 -5.52
N LEU A 37 7.68 -2.71 -6.67
CA LEU A 37 7.05 -2.63 -7.98
C LEU A 37 6.55 -4.02 -8.38
N ILE A 38 5.30 -4.14 -8.80
CA ILE A 38 4.72 -5.42 -9.24
C ILE A 38 4.26 -5.29 -10.70
N GLU A 39 5.03 -5.87 -11.60
CA GLU A 39 4.70 -5.97 -13.02
C GLU A 39 4.04 -7.32 -13.29
N ASP A 40 2.76 -7.30 -13.63
CA ASP A 40 2.01 -8.52 -13.90
C ASP A 40 0.75 -8.15 -14.71
N ILE A 41 0.01 -9.12 -15.24
CA ILE A 41 -1.22 -8.91 -16.02
C ILE A 41 -2.36 -8.41 -15.10
N PRO A 42 -3.32 -7.59 -15.54
CA PRO A 42 -4.47 -7.21 -14.71
C PRO A 42 -5.24 -8.42 -14.15
N GLY A 43 -5.78 -8.29 -12.92
CA GLY A 43 -6.63 -9.33 -12.31
C GLY A 43 -5.92 -10.46 -11.55
N VAL A 44 -4.58 -10.48 -11.53
CA VAL A 44 -3.77 -11.58 -10.98
C VAL A 44 -3.40 -11.45 -9.48
N GLY A 45 -4.21 -10.72 -8.70
CA GLY A 45 -4.07 -10.64 -7.24
C GLY A 45 -3.09 -9.60 -6.69
N LYS A 46 -2.61 -8.64 -7.48
CA LYS A 46 -1.70 -7.57 -7.02
C LYS A 46 -2.26 -6.77 -5.84
N THR A 47 -3.49 -6.27 -5.98
CA THR A 47 -4.18 -5.55 -4.89
C THR A 47 -4.41 -6.45 -3.68
N THR A 48 -4.76 -7.71 -3.92
CA THR A 48 -4.99 -8.71 -2.88
C THR A 48 -3.73 -8.95 -2.06
N LEU A 49 -2.56 -9.03 -2.71
CA LEU A 49 -1.27 -9.18 -2.02
C LEU A 49 -1.00 -8.01 -1.07
N SER A 50 -1.13 -6.77 -1.55
CA SER A 50 -0.92 -5.59 -0.73
C SER A 50 -1.89 -5.50 0.45
N GLN A 51 -3.16 -5.86 0.23
CA GLN A 51 -4.17 -5.92 1.30
C GLN A 51 -3.89 -7.03 2.31
N ALA A 52 -3.50 -8.22 1.85
CA ALA A 52 -3.17 -9.36 2.71
C ALA A 52 -1.98 -9.04 3.62
N LEU A 53 -0.93 -8.41 3.09
CA LEU A 53 0.22 -7.95 3.85
C LEU A 53 -0.18 -6.93 4.92
N ALA A 54 -0.96 -5.91 4.55
CA ALA A 54 -1.38 -4.87 5.50
C ALA A 54 -2.26 -5.45 6.62
N ARG A 55 -3.28 -6.24 6.27
CA ARG A 55 -4.21 -6.86 7.25
C ARG A 55 -3.49 -7.80 8.20
N SER A 56 -2.59 -8.64 7.69
CA SER A 56 -1.88 -9.64 8.49
C SER A 56 -0.92 -9.02 9.52
N LEU A 57 -0.53 -7.75 9.34
CA LEU A 57 0.33 -7.00 10.25
C LEU A 57 -0.39 -5.83 10.94
N ALA A 58 -1.73 -5.77 10.84
CA ALA A 58 -2.56 -4.68 11.36
C ALA A 58 -2.09 -3.27 10.92
N LEU A 59 -1.58 -3.17 9.68
CA LEU A 59 -1.14 -1.90 9.09
C LEU A 59 -2.31 -1.18 8.41
N ALA A 60 -2.22 0.15 8.35
CA ALA A 60 -3.10 0.95 7.51
C ALA A 60 -2.90 0.57 6.03
N PHE A 61 -4.01 0.57 5.27
CA PHE A 61 -4.00 0.31 3.84
C PHE A 61 -4.71 1.46 3.11
N GLN A 62 -4.02 2.05 2.14
CA GLN A 62 -4.60 3.01 1.20
C GLN A 62 -4.25 2.62 -0.22
N ARG A 63 -5.17 2.94 -1.14
CA ARG A 63 -5.02 2.68 -2.56
C ARG A 63 -5.20 3.97 -3.33
N ILE A 64 -4.16 4.37 -4.04
CA ILE A 64 -4.20 5.48 -4.99
C ILE A 64 -4.26 4.89 -6.40
N GLN A 65 -5.33 5.18 -7.14
CA GLN A 65 -5.41 4.82 -8.55
C GLN A 65 -4.73 5.93 -9.36
N PHE A 66 -3.66 5.58 -10.07
CA PHE A 66 -3.04 6.51 -11.01
C PHE A 66 -3.88 6.59 -12.28
N THR A 67 -4.09 7.82 -12.75
CA THR A 67 -4.70 8.18 -14.04
C THR A 67 -3.78 9.17 -14.75
N SER A 68 -3.99 9.41 -16.04
CA SER A 68 -3.17 10.38 -16.81
C SER A 68 -3.27 11.81 -16.27
N ASP A 69 -4.36 12.12 -15.59
CA ASP A 69 -4.72 13.48 -15.20
C ASP A 69 -4.46 13.74 -13.70
N LEU A 70 -3.97 12.74 -12.98
CA LEU A 70 -3.67 12.84 -11.55
C LEU A 70 -2.54 13.86 -11.33
N LEU A 71 -2.81 14.90 -10.54
CA LEU A 71 -1.80 15.89 -10.18
C LEU A 71 -1.05 15.47 -8.90
N PRO A 72 0.21 15.89 -8.70
CA PRO A 72 0.93 15.65 -7.45
C PRO A 72 0.17 16.15 -6.21
N ALA A 73 -0.56 17.25 -6.38
CA ALA A 73 -1.49 17.85 -5.44
C ALA A 73 -2.61 16.89 -4.97
N ASP A 74 -3.09 16.00 -5.85
CA ASP A 74 -4.13 15.02 -5.51
C ASP A 74 -3.60 13.88 -4.63
N ILE A 75 -2.28 13.66 -4.61
CA ILE A 75 -1.61 12.67 -3.77
C ILE A 75 -1.19 13.28 -2.43
N LEU A 76 -0.52 14.44 -2.48
CA LEU A 76 0.03 15.11 -1.31
C LEU A 76 -1.05 15.89 -0.53
N GLY A 77 -2.01 16.49 -1.23
CA GLY A 77 -3.00 17.39 -0.66
C GLY A 77 -2.83 18.83 -1.11
N ASN A 78 -3.85 19.63 -0.81
CA ASN A 78 -4.00 20.99 -1.30
C ASN A 78 -4.27 21.99 -0.18
N SER A 79 -3.91 23.25 -0.41
CA SER A 79 -4.24 24.34 0.51
C SER A 79 -5.55 24.98 0.08
N ILE A 80 -6.58 24.89 0.92
CA ILE A 80 -7.94 25.39 0.64
C ILE A 80 -8.18 26.60 1.54
N PHE A 81 -8.73 27.67 0.98
CA PHE A 81 -9.10 28.83 1.78
C PHE A 81 -10.32 28.51 2.66
N ASP A 82 -10.13 28.55 3.98
CA ASP A 82 -11.19 28.38 4.96
C ASP A 82 -11.79 29.76 5.29
N GLN A 83 -13.02 29.99 4.84
CA GLN A 83 -13.72 31.27 5.05
C GLN A 83 -13.98 31.58 6.53
N GLY A 84 -14.21 30.55 7.37
CA GLY A 84 -14.44 30.75 8.81
C GLY A 84 -13.17 31.21 9.54
N LYS A 85 -12.01 30.74 9.07
CA LYS A 85 -10.69 31.08 9.64
C LYS A 85 -9.97 32.21 8.90
N GLN A 86 -10.51 32.69 7.79
CA GLN A 86 -9.90 33.69 6.90
C GLN A 86 -8.45 33.36 6.55
N ARG A 87 -8.15 32.08 6.33
CA ARG A 87 -6.78 31.61 6.01
C ARG A 87 -6.79 30.37 5.15
N PHE A 88 -5.70 30.15 4.44
CA PHE A 88 -5.44 28.89 3.76
C PHE A 88 -5.10 27.79 4.76
N VAL A 89 -5.78 26.65 4.66
CA VAL A 89 -5.60 25.46 5.48
C VAL A 89 -5.17 24.31 4.58
N PHE A 90 -4.12 23.59 4.97
CA PHE A 90 -3.66 22.42 4.23
C PHE A 90 -4.56 21.22 4.52
N HIS A 91 -5.15 20.67 3.46
CA HIS A 91 -5.89 19.43 3.48
C HIS A 91 -4.99 18.31 2.96
N ARG A 92 -4.62 17.40 3.85
CA ARG A 92 -3.75 16.26 3.54
C ARG A 92 -4.41 15.34 2.51
N GLY A 93 -3.64 14.96 1.49
CA GLY A 93 -4.03 13.98 0.48
C GLY A 93 -3.91 12.54 0.97
N PRO A 94 -4.29 11.57 0.12
CA PRO A 94 -4.35 10.14 0.45
C PRO A 94 -2.99 9.53 0.81
N LEU A 95 -1.87 10.17 0.49
CA LEU A 95 -0.54 9.71 0.90
C LEU A 95 -0.36 9.68 2.43
N PHE A 96 -1.05 10.57 3.15
CA PHE A 96 -0.83 10.80 4.58
C PHE A 96 -1.69 9.93 5.49
N SER A 97 -2.09 8.73 5.06
CA SER A 97 -2.90 7.84 5.88
C SER A 97 -2.23 7.53 7.22
N GLN A 98 -2.92 7.89 8.30
CA GLN A 98 -2.63 7.50 9.68
C GLN A 98 -3.77 6.63 10.19
#